data_AF-J9F4B3-F1
#
_entry.id   AF-J9F4B3-F1
#
_cell.length_a   1.000
_cell.length_b   1.000
_cell.length_c   1.000
_cell.angle_alpha   90.00
_cell.angle_beta   90.00
_cell.angle_gamma   90.00
#
_symmetry.space_group_name_H-M   'P 1'
#
loop_
_entity.id
_entity.type
_entity.pdbx_description
1 polymer ?
#
loop_
_entity_poly.entity_id
_entity_poly.type
_entity_poly.pdbx_seq_one_letter_code
_entity_poly.pdbx_strand_id
1 'polypeptide(L)'
;MESSGLSSVAVGIQTEMSHVSVNAWIKRFKSEGIEGLKTRSGRGRKPIMDCSDEEAVCHAIDQDRQSVSKARAAWEQASGKKASDSTFKRF
;
A
#
# COMPACT_ATOMS: atom_id res chain seq x y z
N MET A 1 -24.65 -15.83 22.67
CA MET A 1 -24.80 -14.58 21.91
C MET A 1 -25.08 -15.02 20.47
N GLU A 2 -26.35 -15.29 20.19
CA GLU A 2 -26.84 -15.80 18.90
C GLU A 2 -26.67 -14.71 17.83
N SER A 3 -26.07 -15.06 16.69
CA SER A 3 -26.02 -14.14 15.55
C SER A 3 -27.41 -14.09 14.94
N SER A 4 -28.10 -12.96 15.10
CA SER A 4 -29.35 -12.70 14.38
C SER A 4 -29.12 -13.04 12.91
N GLY A 5 -29.80 -14.06 12.38
CA GLY A 5 -29.61 -14.63 11.05
C GLY A 5 -30.03 -13.67 9.94
N LEU A 6 -29.35 -12.53 9.83
CA LEU A 6 -29.58 -11.53 8.81
C LEU A 6 -29.10 -12.09 7.48
N SER A 7 -30.00 -12.09 6.49
CA SER A 7 -29.67 -12.51 5.14
C SER A 7 -28.61 -11.57 4.55
N SER A 8 -27.78 -12.09 3.65
CA SER A 8 -26.75 -11.28 2.97
C SER A 8 -27.32 -10.08 2.20
N VAL A 9 -28.61 -10.13 1.84
CA VAL A 9 -29.35 -9.01 1.24
C VAL A 9 -29.56 -7.88 2.26
N ALA A 10 -29.97 -8.19 3.48
CA ALA A 10 -30.15 -7.20 4.54
C ALA A 10 -28.83 -6.53 4.93
N VAL A 11 -27.74 -7.30 4.99
CA VAL A 11 -26.39 -6.78 5.25
C VAL A 11 -25.90 -5.90 4.09
N GLY A 12 -26.22 -6.25 2.83
CA GLY A 12 -25.90 -5.42 1.66
C GLY A 12 -26.60 -4.06 1.69
N ILE A 13 -27.88 -4.03 2.08
CA ILE A 13 -28.64 -2.79 2.24
C ILE A 13 -28.06 -1.93 3.36
N GLN A 14 -27.73 -2.51 4.51
CA GLN A 14 -27.17 -1.78 5.66
C GLN A 14 -25.76 -1.21 5.38
N THR A 15 -24.99 -1.85 4.48
CA THR A 15 -23.62 -1.45 4.16
C THR A 15 -23.51 -0.66 2.85
N GLU A 16 -24.64 -0.40 2.17
CA GLU A 16 -24.70 0.18 0.82
C GLU A 16 -23.82 -0.58 -0.21
N MET A 17 -23.60 -1.88 0.02
CA MET A 17 -22.72 -2.73 -0.79
C MET A 17 -23.54 -3.79 -1.53
N SER A 18 -23.03 -4.24 -2.68
CA SER A 18 -23.68 -5.34 -3.40
C SER A 18 -23.63 -6.64 -2.60
N HIS A 19 -24.67 -7.47 -2.78
CA HIS A 19 -24.76 -8.81 -2.16
C HIS A 19 -23.54 -9.69 -2.44
N VAL A 20 -22.87 -9.48 -3.58
CA VAL A 20 -21.64 -10.20 -3.99
C VAL A 20 -20.47 -9.85 -3.07
N SER A 21 -20.28 -8.56 -2.76
CA SER A 21 -19.21 -8.09 -1.86
C SER A 21 -19.40 -8.63 -0.44
N VAL A 22 -20.64 -8.57 0.06
CA VAL A 22 -21.00 -9.10 1.38
C VAL A 22 -20.76 -10.60 1.45
N ASN A 23 -21.19 -11.36 0.44
CA ASN A 23 -20.96 -12.82 0.38
C ASN A 23 -19.47 -13.16 0.34
N ALA A 24 -18.65 -12.37 -0.35
CA ALA A 24 -17.21 -12.56 -0.38
C ALA A 24 -16.57 -12.34 1.00
N TRP A 25 -17.00 -11.31 1.75
CA TRP A 25 -16.56 -11.08 3.12
C TRP A 25 -17.01 -12.19 4.07
N ILE A 26 -18.26 -12.63 3.99
CA ILE A 26 -18.78 -13.74 4.81
C ILE A 26 -17.97 -15.02 4.56
N LYS A 27 -17.67 -15.34 3.29
CA LYS A 27 -16.85 -16.50 2.94
C LYS A 27 -15.45 -16.41 3.55
N ARG A 28 -14.78 -15.26 3.42
CA ARG A 28 -13.44 -15.03 3.99
C ARG A 28 -13.43 -15.06 5.51
N PHE A 29 -14.46 -14.48 6.13
CA PHE A 29 -14.59 -14.51 7.58
C PHE A 29 -14.80 -15.93 8.10
N LYS A 30 -15.62 -16.75 7.41
CA LYS A 30 -15.83 -18.15 7.79
C LYS A 30 -14.58 -19.02 7.62
N SER A 31 -13.69 -18.70 6.68
CA SER A 31 -12.48 -19.50 6.44
C SER A 31 -11.27 -19.05 7.24
N GLU A 32 -11.07 -17.74 7.39
CA GLU A 32 -9.84 -17.12 7.92
C GLU A 32 -10.12 -16.24 9.15
N GLY A 33 -11.37 -16.16 9.62
CA GLY A 33 -11.76 -15.30 10.74
C GLY A 33 -11.60 -13.81 10.43
N ILE A 34 -11.30 -13.01 11.45
CA ILE A 34 -11.04 -11.57 11.31
C ILE A 34 -9.82 -11.30 10.42
N GLU A 35 -8.82 -12.17 10.44
CA GLU A 35 -7.61 -12.02 9.60
C GLU A 35 -7.94 -12.02 8.10
N GLY A 36 -8.95 -12.81 7.67
CA GLY A 36 -9.39 -12.85 6.28
C GLY A 36 -10.06 -11.58 5.76
N LEU A 37 -10.47 -10.69 6.68
CA LEU A 37 -11.05 -9.39 6.35
C LEU A 37 -9.99 -8.28 6.26
N LYS A 38 -8.77 -8.49 6.76
CA LYS A 38 -7.68 -7.52 6.64
C LYS A 38 -7.27 -7.33 5.17
N THR A 39 -6.77 -6.14 4.85
CA THR A 39 -6.17 -5.89 3.54
C THR A 39 -4.95 -6.78 3.37
N ARG A 40 -5.01 -7.70 2.41
CA ARG A 40 -3.90 -8.59 2.09
C ARG A 40 -2.68 -7.79 1.64
N SER A 41 -1.51 -8.18 2.17
CA SER A 41 -0.21 -7.65 1.77
C SER A 41 -0.04 -7.74 0.25
N GLY A 42 0.50 -6.69 -0.36
CA GLY A 42 0.72 -6.64 -1.81
C GLY A 42 -0.42 -6.04 -2.64
N ARG A 43 -1.52 -5.60 -2.01
CA ARG A 43 -2.55 -4.81 -2.71
C ARG A 43 -2.10 -3.35 -2.85
N GLY A 44 -2.08 -2.83 -4.06
CA GLY A 44 -1.73 -1.43 -4.37
C GLY A 44 -0.44 -1.30 -5.20
N ARG A 45 -0.15 -0.07 -5.64
CA ARG A 45 1.10 0.23 -6.35
C ARG A 45 2.26 0.18 -5.36
N LYS A 46 3.29 -0.61 -5.68
CA LYS A 46 4.50 -0.67 -4.85
C LYS A 46 5.17 0.71 -4.78
N PRO A 47 5.77 1.09 -3.63
CA PRO A 47 6.58 2.29 -3.52
C PRO A 47 7.66 2.32 -4.61
N ILE A 48 7.96 3.50 -5.15
CA ILE A 48 9.05 3.68 -6.11
C ILE A 48 10.40 3.54 -5.39
N MET A 49 10.47 4.02 -4.14
CA MET A 49 11.64 3.93 -3.26
C MET A 49 11.29 3.10 -2.04
N ASP A 50 12.20 2.22 -1.64
CA ASP A 50 12.08 1.32 -0.48
C ASP A 50 13.32 1.39 0.42
N CYS A 51 13.31 0.75 1.60
CA CYS A 51 14.44 0.82 2.55
C CYS A 51 15.77 0.35 1.95
N SER A 52 15.74 -0.48 0.90
CA SER A 52 16.92 -0.87 0.14
C SER A 52 17.62 0.30 -0.57
N ASP A 53 16.92 1.42 -0.81
CA ASP A 53 17.47 2.62 -1.46
C ASP A 53 18.19 3.55 -0.48
N GLU A 54 18.16 3.28 0.83
CA GLU A 54 18.66 4.18 1.87
C GLU A 54 20.15 4.54 1.71
N GLU A 55 21.00 3.55 1.48
CA GLU A 55 22.44 3.77 1.26
C GLU A 55 22.70 4.60 0.00
N ALA A 56 21.98 4.32 -1.09
CA ALA A 56 22.13 5.02 -2.35
C ALA A 56 21.66 6.48 -2.24
N VAL A 57 20.57 6.74 -1.51
CA VAL A 57 20.07 8.09 -1.23
C VAL A 57 21.05 8.85 -0.34
N CYS A 58 21.56 8.22 0.71
CA CYS A 58 22.53 8.84 1.62
C CYS A 58 23.81 9.24 0.86
N HIS A 59 24.33 8.35 0.01
CA HIS A 59 25.49 8.66 -0.82
C HIS A 59 25.19 9.81 -1.80
N ALA A 60 24.01 9.83 -2.42
CA ALA A 60 23.66 10.87 -3.37
C ALA A 60 23.50 12.25 -2.69
N ILE A 61 22.95 12.29 -1.48
CA ILE A 61 22.86 13.53 -0.68
C ILE A 61 24.23 13.98 -0.22
N ASP A 62 25.12 13.07 0.16
CA ASP A 62 26.47 13.44 0.61
C ASP A 62 27.31 14.11 -0.49
N GLN A 63 27.16 13.64 -1.73
CA GLN A 63 27.80 14.24 -2.91
C GLN A 63 27.22 15.62 -3.26
N ASP A 64 25.90 15.80 -3.13
CA ASP A 64 25.19 17.01 -3.57
C ASP A 64 24.28 17.60 -2.46
N ARG A 65 24.87 17.93 -1.30
CA ARG A 65 24.15 18.40 -0.10
C ARG A 65 23.27 19.63 -0.30
N GLN A 66 23.57 20.46 -1.29
CA GLN A 66 22.87 21.74 -1.53
C GLN A 66 21.70 21.64 -2.50
N SER A 67 21.55 20.52 -3.22
CA SER A 67 20.52 20.40 -4.25
C SER A 67 19.88 19.02 -4.29
N VAL A 68 18.63 18.96 -3.84
CA VAL A 68 17.80 17.75 -3.90
C VAL A 68 17.64 17.24 -5.34
N SER A 69 17.56 18.14 -6.33
CA SER A 69 17.39 17.74 -7.73
C SER A 69 18.64 17.02 -8.27
N LYS A 70 19.83 17.47 -7.86
CA LYS A 70 21.10 16.81 -8.23
C LYS A 70 21.29 15.48 -7.50
N ALA A 71 21.03 15.45 -6.19
CA ALA A 71 21.05 14.21 -5.41
C ALA A 71 20.06 13.17 -5.99
N ARG A 72 18.86 13.61 -6.38
CA ARG A 72 17.91 12.74 -7.07
C ARG A 72 18.48 12.21 -8.39
N ALA A 73 19.07 13.07 -9.23
CA ALA A 73 19.64 12.63 -10.50
C ALA A 73 20.77 11.61 -10.31
N ALA A 74 21.63 11.81 -9.32
CA ALA A 74 22.68 10.85 -8.96
C ALA A 74 22.09 9.51 -8.47
N TRP A 75 21.06 9.55 -7.63
CA TRP A 75 20.34 8.35 -7.19
C TRP A 75 19.62 7.63 -8.33
N GLU A 76 18.97 8.36 -9.25
CA GLU A 76 18.31 7.75 -10.43
C GLU A 76 19.34 7.05 -11.33
N GLN A 77 20.54 7.62 -11.50
CA GLN A 77 21.63 6.99 -12.25
C GLN A 77 22.18 5.74 -11.56
N ALA A 78 22.31 5.75 -10.23
CA ALA A 78 22.83 4.61 -9.47
C ALA A 78 21.82 3.46 -9.32
N SER A 79 20.55 3.78 -9.06
CA SER A 79 19.48 2.80 -8.81
C SER A 79 18.78 2.31 -10.08
N GLY A 80 18.87 3.06 -11.18
CA GLY A 80 18.10 2.80 -12.41
C GLY A 80 16.59 3.05 -12.26
N LYS A 81 16.14 3.57 -11.12
CA LYS A 81 14.75 3.93 -10.85
C LYS A 81 14.52 5.40 -11.19
N LYS A 82 13.25 5.77 -11.44
CA LYS A 82 12.85 7.16 -11.66
C LYS A 82 11.78 7.57 -10.65
N ALA A 83 12.05 8.63 -9.90
CA ALA A 83 11.14 9.19 -8.92
C ALA A 83 10.69 10.59 -9.35
N SER A 84 9.88 11.28 -8.55
CA SER A 84 9.70 12.73 -8.65
C SER A 84 10.52 13.41 -7.55
N ASP A 85 10.78 14.71 -7.67
CA ASP A 85 11.43 15.48 -6.59
C ASP A 85 10.63 15.36 -5.28
N SER A 86 9.30 15.40 -5.38
CA SER A 86 8.42 15.23 -4.22
C SER A 86 8.47 13.83 -3.61
N THR A 87 8.73 12.79 -4.42
CA THR A 87 8.90 11.42 -3.92
C THR A 87 10.25 11.26 -3.26
N PHE A 88 11.32 11.76 -3.89
CA PHE A 88 12.68 11.70 -3.38
C PHE A 88 12.85 12.50 -2.07
N LYS A 89 12.18 13.66 -1.93
CA LYS A 89 12.16 14.44 -0.67
C LYS A 89 11.39 13.79 0.47
N ARG A 90 10.45 12.89 0.15
CA ARG A 90 9.58 12.22 1.15
C ARG A 90 10.22 10.96 1.71
N PHE A 91 11.18 10.40 0.98
CA PHE A 91 11.99 9.28 1.42
C PHE A 91 12.90 9.74 2.55
#